data_AF-A0A4Q6FB60-F1
#
_entry.id   AF-A0A4Q6FB60-F1
#
_cell.length_a   1.000
_cell.length_b   1.000
_cell.length_c   1.000
_cell.angle_alpha   90.00
_cell.angle_beta   90.00
_cell.angle_gamma   90.00
#
_symmetry.space_group_name_H-M   'P 1'
#
loop_
_entity.id
_entity.type
_entity.pdbx_description
1 polymer ?
#
loop_
_entity_poly.entity_id
_entity_poly.type
_entity_poly.pdbx_seq_one_letter_code
_entity_poly.pdbx_strand_id
1 'polypeptide(L)'
;VGMELNNGGYVPLFALANAGVPIEISALESSLAWAVILGLLIGKPIGIFGLAWLSTHIKGVQFPRGVNKSVFFAASILCGIGFTMSIFISGLALKGDELNTAKTGVLLGSAVSAALGLFLLHKFLPRREEDVINPEGSEYPAS
;
A
#
# COMPACT_ATOMS: atom_id res chain seq x y z
N VAL A 1 2.57 32.19 14.30
CA VAL A 1 3.23 31.83 13.02
C VAL A 1 2.55 30.56 12.54
N GLY A 2 1.37 30.60 11.92
CA GLY A 2 1.00 31.46 10.81
C GLY A 2 1.45 30.81 9.51
N MET A 3 0.81 29.69 9.13
CA MET A 3 0.76 29.16 7.77
C MET A 3 -0.14 27.91 7.75
N GLU A 4 -1.45 28.16 7.75
CA GLU A 4 -2.35 27.35 6.93
C GLU A 4 -1.94 27.57 5.46
N LEU A 5 -0.97 26.79 4.98
CA LEU A 5 -0.84 26.48 3.55
C LEU A 5 -1.78 25.29 3.36
N ASN A 6 -3.05 25.49 2.99
CA ASN A 6 -3.48 25.74 1.61
C ASN A 6 -2.62 24.97 0.58
N ASN A 7 -3.28 24.09 -0.17
CA ASN A 7 -2.76 23.17 -1.17
C ASN A 7 -2.01 21.93 -0.68
N GLY A 8 -2.73 20.81 -0.64
CA GLY A 8 -2.17 19.46 -0.81
C GLY A 8 -1.50 19.22 -2.17
N GLY A 9 -0.96 20.26 -2.81
CA GLY A 9 -0.29 20.21 -4.11
C GLY A 9 1.15 19.71 -4.04
N TYR A 10 1.80 19.70 -2.88
CA TYR A 10 3.19 19.24 -2.76
C TYR A 10 3.37 17.76 -3.13
N VAL A 11 2.43 16.89 -2.70
CA VAL A 11 2.48 15.46 -2.99
C VAL A 11 2.20 15.16 -4.48
N PRO A 12 1.14 15.73 -5.10
CA PRO A 12 0.91 15.64 -6.54
C PRO A 12 2.06 16.23 -7.36
N LEU A 13 2.64 17.36 -6.95
CA LEU A 13 3.74 18.00 -7.67
C LEU A 13 5.02 17.17 -7.59
N PHE A 14 5.31 16.59 -6.42
CA PHE A 14 6.43 15.67 -6.24
C PHE A 14 6.24 14.40 -7.08
N ALA A 15 5.03 13.85 -7.07
CA ALA A 15 4.66 12.71 -7.92
C ALA A 15 4.83 13.05 -9.40
N LEU A 16 4.33 14.20 -9.87
CA LEU A 16 4.41 14.60 -11.28
C LEU A 16 5.84 14.87 -11.74
N ALA A 17 6.66 15.53 -10.92
CA ALA A 17 8.08 15.76 -11.19
C ALA A 17 8.88 14.44 -11.27
N ASN A 18 8.43 13.40 -10.56
CA ASN A 18 9.07 12.09 -10.53
C ASN A 18 8.36 11.01 -11.37
N ALA A 19 7.18 11.28 -11.93
CA ALA A 19 6.43 10.36 -12.79
C ALA A 19 6.84 10.48 -14.26
N GLY A 20 7.46 11.60 -14.66
CA GLY A 20 8.03 11.81 -16.00
C GLY A 20 9.35 11.05 -16.24
N VAL A 21 9.52 9.87 -15.65
CA VAL A 21 10.74 9.06 -15.79
C VAL A 21 10.64 8.25 -17.08
N PRO A 22 11.68 8.24 -17.93
CA PRO A 22 11.72 7.38 -19.09
C PRO A 22 11.63 5.92 -18.63
N ILE A 23 10.53 5.25 -18.98
CA ILE A 23 10.39 3.81 -18.77
C ILE A 23 11.29 3.13 -19.80
N GLU A 24 12.45 2.68 -19.36
CA GLU A 24 13.35 1.92 -20.21
C GLU A 24 13.01 0.44 -20.12
N ILE A 25 12.70 -0.18 -21.25
CA ILE A 25 12.43 -1.63 -21.30
C ILE A 25 13.67 -2.43 -20.89
N SER A 26 14.86 -1.91 -21.19
CA SER A 26 16.16 -2.44 -20.74
C SER A 26 16.29 -2.51 -19.22
N ALA A 27 15.53 -1.70 -18.47
CA ALA A 27 15.52 -1.78 -17.01
C ALA A 27 15.06 -3.15 -16.51
N LEU A 28 14.22 -3.89 -17.25
CA LEU A 28 13.78 -5.24 -16.87
C LEU A 28 14.89 -6.30 -16.97
N GLU A 29 15.96 -6.03 -17.71
CA GLU A 29 17.14 -6.90 -17.76
C GLU A 29 18.07 -6.64 -16.57
N SER A 30 17.93 -5.49 -15.91
CA SER A 30 18.76 -5.12 -14.77
C SER A 30 18.31 -5.83 -13.49
N SER A 31 19.27 -6.44 -12.81
CA SER A 31 19.06 -7.01 -11.47
C SER A 31 18.58 -5.97 -10.45
N LEU A 32 18.89 -4.69 -10.67
CA LEU A 32 18.47 -3.60 -9.78
C LEU A 32 16.96 -3.39 -9.81
N ALA A 33 16.34 -3.41 -11.00
CA ALA A 33 14.90 -3.25 -11.12
C ALA A 33 14.16 -4.40 -10.43
N TRP A 34 14.62 -5.64 -10.64
CA TRP A 34 14.05 -6.82 -9.97
C TRP A 34 14.22 -6.77 -8.45
N ALA A 35 15.38 -6.33 -7.96
CA ALA A 35 15.59 -6.16 -6.52
C ALA A 35 14.61 -5.15 -5.92
N VAL A 36 14.35 -4.03 -6.59
CA VAL A 36 13.37 -3.03 -6.16
C VAL A 36 11.94 -3.57 -6.21
N ILE A 37 11.56 -4.23 -7.31
CA ILE A 37 10.22 -4.81 -7.49
C ILE A 37 9.94 -5.84 -6.39
N LEU A 38 10.86 -6.79 -6.20
CA LEU A 38 10.71 -7.84 -5.18
C LEU A 38 10.79 -7.25 -3.76
N GLY A 39 11.64 -6.25 -3.53
CA GLY A 39 11.71 -5.55 -2.24
C GLY A 39 10.40 -4.89 -1.85
N LEU A 40 9.71 -4.25 -2.81
CA LEU A 40 8.40 -3.64 -2.59
C LEU A 40 7.29 -4.69 -2.47
N LEU A 41 7.28 -5.67 -3.36
CA LEU A 41 6.20 -6.66 -3.45
C LEU A 41 6.24 -7.68 -2.32
N ILE A 42 7.44 -8.08 -1.89
CA ILE A 42 7.64 -9.16 -0.91
C ILE A 42 8.14 -8.59 0.42
N GLY A 43 9.11 -7.67 0.37
CA GLY A 43 9.73 -7.12 1.59
C GLY A 43 8.74 -6.39 2.49
N LYS A 44 7.91 -5.52 1.92
CA LYS A 44 6.90 -4.77 2.70
C LYS A 44 5.81 -5.68 3.29
N PRO A 45 5.16 -6.58 2.53
CA PRO A 45 4.12 -7.43 3.11
C PRO A 45 4.68 -8.39 4.15
N ILE A 46 5.85 -9.00 3.90
CA ILE A 46 6.48 -9.88 4.90
C ILE A 46 6.86 -9.09 6.16
N GLY A 47 7.41 -7.88 6.02
CA GLY A 47 7.75 -7.05 7.16
C GLY A 47 6.53 -6.67 8.00
N ILE A 48 5.46 -6.19 7.35
CA ILE A 48 4.24 -5.74 8.03
C ILE A 48 3.50 -6.91 8.66
N PHE A 49 3.26 -7.98 7.89
CA PHE A 49 2.56 -9.16 8.36
C PHE A 49 3.37 -9.91 9.43
N GLY A 50 4.69 -10.04 9.23
CA GLY A 50 5.60 -10.68 10.17
C GLY A 50 5.69 -9.92 11.49
N LEU A 51 5.82 -8.59 11.46
CA LEU A 51 5.81 -7.78 12.69
C LEU A 51 4.45 -7.79 13.38
N ALA A 52 3.35 -7.76 12.63
CA ALA A 52 2.01 -7.90 13.20
C ALA A 52 1.85 -9.27 13.88
N TRP A 53 2.25 -10.35 13.21
CA TRP A 53 2.23 -11.71 13.76
C TRP A 53 3.08 -11.82 15.03
N LEU A 54 4.32 -11.32 14.98
CA LEU A 54 5.22 -11.32 16.13
C LEU A 54 4.65 -10.51 17.31
N SER A 55 4.02 -9.36 17.03
CA SER A 55 3.34 -8.54 18.03
C SER A 55 2.19 -9.29 18.70
N THR A 56 1.40 -10.05 17.92
CA THR A 56 0.33 -10.89 18.50
C THR A 56 0.85 -11.99 19.41
N HIS A 57 2.07 -12.51 19.14
CA HIS A 57 2.66 -13.59 19.91
C HIS A 57 3.34 -13.11 21.20
N ILE A 58 4.01 -11.94 21.17
CA ILE A 58 4.78 -11.42 22.31
C ILE A 58 3.89 -10.62 23.28
N LYS A 59 2.97 -9.80 22.76
CA LYS A 59 2.22 -8.83 23.58
C LYS A 59 0.77 -9.22 23.87
N GLY A 60 0.31 -10.39 23.41
CA GLY A 60 -1.10 -10.80 23.55
C GLY A 60 -2.07 -9.85 22.84
N VAL A 61 -1.58 -9.01 21.93
CA VAL A 61 -2.41 -8.08 21.14
C VAL A 61 -3.22 -8.91 20.18
N GLN A 62 -4.52 -8.99 20.43
CA GLN A 62 -5.43 -9.66 19.51
C GLN A 62 -5.78 -8.71 18.36
N PHE A 63 -5.95 -9.28 17.16
CA PHE A 63 -6.56 -8.52 16.07
C PHE A 63 -7.93 -7.99 16.53
N PRO A 64 -8.31 -6.74 16.17
CA PRO A 64 -9.59 -6.19 16.54
C PRO A 64 -10.73 -7.13 16.14
N ARG A 65 -11.74 -7.28 17.01
CA ARG A 65 -12.92 -8.12 16.72
C ARG A 65 -13.53 -7.69 15.38
N GLY A 66 -13.57 -8.62 14.41
CA GLY A 66 -14.08 -8.38 13.06
C GLY A 66 -13.02 -8.20 11.97
N VAL A 67 -11.72 -8.12 12.29
CA VAL A 67 -10.66 -8.07 11.27
C VAL A 67 -10.35 -9.49 10.78
N ASN A 68 -10.76 -9.78 9.54
CA ASN A 68 -10.40 -11.02 8.88
C ASN A 68 -8.91 -11.01 8.52
N LYS A 69 -8.15 -12.04 8.97
CA LYS A 69 -6.69 -12.13 8.72
C LYS A 69 -6.36 -12.04 7.23
N SER A 70 -7.25 -12.53 6.36
CA SER A 70 -7.11 -12.44 4.90
C SER A 70 -7.21 -11.00 4.38
N VAL A 71 -8.09 -10.17 4.96
CA VAL A 71 -8.21 -8.74 4.62
C VAL A 71 -6.97 -7.98 5.10
N PHE A 72 -6.47 -8.31 6.29
CA PHE A 72 -5.23 -7.73 6.79
C PHE A 72 -4.02 -8.09 5.92
N PHE A 73 -3.94 -9.34 5.46
CA PHE A 73 -2.91 -9.77 4.51
C PHE A 73 -3.02 -9.00 3.18
N ALA A 74 -4.23 -8.86 2.61
CA ALA A 74 -4.43 -8.06 1.41
C ALA A 74 -4.03 -6.58 1.60
N ALA A 75 -4.36 -5.99 2.76
CA ALA A 75 -3.95 -4.64 3.12
C ALA A 75 -2.42 -4.50 3.25
N SER A 76 -1.73 -5.54 3.76
CA SER A 76 -0.27 -5.56 3.84
C SER A 76 0.39 -5.52 2.46
N ILE A 77 -0.21 -6.21 1.47
CA ILE A 77 0.22 -6.18 0.07
C ILE A 77 0.03 -4.78 -0.52
N LEU A 78 -1.08 -4.11 -0.20
CA LEU A 78 -1.35 -2.75 -0.63
C LEU A 78 -0.35 -1.73 -0.05
N CYS A 79 0.20 -2.00 1.12
CA CYS A 79 1.27 -1.18 1.70
C CYS A 79 2.61 -1.30 0.93
N GLY A 80 2.71 -2.28 0.03
CA GLY A 80 3.76 -2.44 -0.98
C GLY A 80 3.92 -1.26 -1.95
N ILE A 81 2.93 -0.37 -2.03
CA ILE A 81 2.95 0.84 -2.87
C ILE A 81 3.96 1.84 -2.29
N GLY A 82 5.20 1.79 -2.81
CA GLY A 82 6.32 2.63 -2.36
C GLY A 82 6.49 3.93 -3.15
N PHE A 83 5.74 4.10 -4.24
CA PHE A 83 5.89 5.15 -5.26
C PHE A 83 6.72 6.39 -4.85
N THR A 84 6.16 7.33 -4.09
CA THR A 84 6.84 8.60 -3.78
C THR A 84 8.04 8.44 -2.86
N MET A 85 7.90 7.72 -1.74
CA MET A 85 8.99 7.55 -0.78
C MET A 85 10.14 6.72 -1.34
N SER A 86 9.85 5.70 -2.14
CA SER A 86 10.87 4.88 -2.77
C SER A 86 11.59 5.63 -3.88
N ILE A 87 10.90 6.43 -4.71
CA ILE A 87 11.59 7.28 -5.70
C ILE A 87 12.47 8.32 -5.01
N PHE A 88 12.03 8.89 -3.89
CA PHE A 88 12.85 9.80 -3.09
C PHE A 88 14.12 9.12 -2.58
N ILE A 89 13.99 7.94 -1.95
CA ILE A 89 15.13 7.16 -1.47
C ILE A 89 16.07 6.76 -2.61
N SER A 90 15.55 6.33 -3.75
CA SER A 90 16.36 6.03 -4.93
C SER A 90 17.14 7.26 -5.42
N GLY A 91 16.52 8.45 -5.41
CA GLY A 91 17.19 9.71 -5.76
C GLY A 91 18.31 10.12 -4.80
N LEU A 92 18.25 9.68 -3.54
CA LEU A 92 19.33 9.88 -2.56
C LEU A 92 20.42 8.81 -2.68
N ALA A 93 20.06 7.59 -3.07
CA ALA A 93 20.94 6.43 -3.06
C ALA A 93 21.70 6.20 -4.38
N LEU A 94 21.13 6.60 -5.53
CA LEU A 94 21.60 6.25 -6.87
C LEU A 94 21.75 7.48 -7.77
N LYS A 95 22.54 7.34 -8.85
CA LYS A 95 22.79 8.41 -9.83
C LYS A 95 22.84 7.83 -11.25
N GLY A 96 22.64 8.67 -12.26
CA GLY A 96 22.72 8.26 -13.68
C GLY A 96 21.66 7.22 -14.07
N ASP A 97 22.04 6.27 -14.92
CA ASP A 97 21.12 5.27 -15.49
C ASP A 97 20.55 4.29 -14.45
N GLU A 98 21.28 4.06 -13.35
CA GLU A 98 20.80 3.24 -12.22
C GLU A 98 19.59 3.88 -11.54
N LEU A 99 19.54 5.21 -11.47
CA LEU A 99 18.40 5.93 -10.91
C LEU A 99 17.15 5.75 -11.77
N ASN A 100 17.28 5.83 -13.11
CA ASN A 100 16.17 5.62 -14.04
C ASN A 100 15.65 4.18 -13.96
N THR A 101 16.57 3.22 -13.89
CA THR A 101 16.26 1.80 -13.68
C THR A 101 15.51 1.57 -12.36
N ALA A 102 16.00 2.14 -11.26
CA ALA A 102 15.35 2.01 -9.95
C ALA A 102 13.96 2.65 -9.92
N LYS A 103 13.80 3.85 -10.49
CA LYS A 103 12.49 4.52 -10.59
C LYS A 103 11.49 3.70 -11.41
N THR A 104 11.95 3.08 -12.52
CA THR A 104 11.14 2.14 -13.31
C THR A 104 10.73 0.93 -12.48
N GLY A 105 11.66 0.34 -11.72
CA GLY A 105 11.36 -0.74 -10.78
C GLY A 105 10.35 -0.35 -9.69
N VAL A 106 10.46 0.85 -9.12
CA VAL A 106 9.50 1.37 -8.13
C VAL A 106 8.10 1.51 -8.73
N LEU A 107 8.00 2.06 -9.95
CA LEU A 107 6.75 2.23 -10.67
C LEU A 107 6.07 0.89 -10.95
N LEU A 108 6.81 -0.05 -11.55
CA LEU A 108 6.30 -1.39 -11.87
C LEU A 108 5.95 -2.17 -10.59
N GLY A 109 6.81 -2.17 -9.59
CA GLY A 109 6.57 -2.85 -8.32
C GLY A 109 5.34 -2.30 -7.59
N SER A 110 5.18 -0.97 -7.58
CA SER A 110 4.00 -0.32 -6.98
C SER A 110 2.73 -0.63 -7.74
N ALA A 111 2.77 -0.66 -9.09
CA ALA A 111 1.63 -1.01 -9.91
C ALA A 111 1.17 -2.46 -9.69
N VAL A 112 2.12 -3.41 -9.64
CA VAL A 112 1.84 -4.82 -9.36
C VAL A 112 1.29 -5.01 -7.95
N SER A 113 1.89 -4.35 -6.96
CA SER A 113 1.40 -4.36 -5.57
C SER A 113 -0.01 -3.79 -5.46
N ALA A 114 -0.31 -2.67 -6.15
CA ALA A 114 -1.64 -2.10 -6.18
C ALA A 114 -2.66 -3.05 -6.83
N ALA A 115 -2.33 -3.61 -8.00
CA ALA A 115 -3.21 -4.54 -8.70
C ALA A 115 -3.51 -5.79 -7.86
N LEU A 116 -2.48 -6.44 -7.31
CA LEU A 116 -2.63 -7.64 -6.49
C LEU A 116 -3.33 -7.34 -5.16
N GLY A 117 -2.95 -6.25 -4.49
CA GLY A 117 -3.55 -5.84 -3.22
C GLY A 117 -5.03 -5.53 -3.38
N LEU A 118 -5.41 -4.75 -4.40
CA LEU A 118 -6.81 -4.44 -4.69
C LEU A 118 -7.61 -5.68 -5.12
N PHE A 119 -7.02 -6.56 -5.93
CA PHE A 119 -7.67 -7.81 -6.34
C PHE A 119 -7.97 -8.72 -5.15
N LEU A 120 -6.98 -8.94 -4.27
CA LEU A 120 -7.17 -9.75 -3.07
C LEU A 120 -8.13 -9.09 -2.09
N LEU A 121 -8.04 -7.77 -1.93
CA LEU A 121 -8.94 -7.01 -1.09
C LEU A 121 -10.38 -7.16 -1.59
N HIS A 122 -10.64 -6.99 -2.88
CA HIS A 122 -11.96 -7.18 -3.46
C HIS A 122 -12.51 -8.59 -3.26
N LYS A 123 -11.65 -9.61 -3.33
CA LYS A 123 -12.04 -11.02 -3.10
C LYS A 123 -12.35 -11.32 -1.63
N PHE A 124 -11.64 -10.68 -0.70
CA PHE A 124 -11.75 -10.97 0.74
C PHE A 124 -12.62 -10.00 1.51
N LEU A 125 -13.07 -8.89 0.93
CA LEU A 125 -14.02 -8.00 1.58
C LEU A 125 -15.33 -8.77 1.80
N PRO A 126 -15.73 -9.02 3.07
CA PRO A 126 -17.07 -9.50 3.33
C PRO A 126 -18.04 -8.42 2.84
N ARG A 127 -19.06 -8.82 2.09
CA ARG A 127 -20.15 -7.93 1.69
C ARG A 127 -20.70 -7.32 2.97
N ARG A 128 -20.59 -5.99 3.10
CA ARG A 128 -21.13 -5.25 4.23
C ARG A 128 -22.63 -5.51 4.23
N GLU A 129 -23.11 -6.36 5.14
CA GLU A 129 -24.52 -6.41 5.52
C GLU A 129 -24.88 -5.03 6.08
N GLU A 130 -25.93 -4.44 5.50
CA GLU A 130 -26.56 -3.19 5.91
C GLU A 130 -27.34 -3.33 7.23
N ASP A 131 -26.99 -4.28 8.11
CA ASP A 131 -27.85 -4.70 9.22
C ASP A 131 -27.62 -3.96 10.55
N VAL A 132 -27.16 -2.70 10.52
CA VAL A 132 -27.08 -1.86 11.74
C VAL A 132 -27.56 -0.43 11.51
N ILE A 133 -28.56 -0.24 10.64
CA ILE A 133 -29.44 0.94 10.66
C ILE A 133 -30.89 0.49 10.51
N ASN A 134 -31.38 -0.30 11.48
CA ASN A 134 -32.79 -0.27 11.84
C ASN A 134 -32.94 -0.28 13.37
N PRO A 135 -32.88 0.88 14.03
CA PRO A 135 -33.17 0.97 15.46
C PRO A 135 -34.68 1.13 15.80
N GLU A 136 -35.60 1.22 14.84
CA GLU A 136 -37.04 1.37 15.13
C GLU A 136 -37.94 0.59 14.17
N GLY A 137 -38.39 -0.57 14.62
CA GLY A 137 -39.45 -1.36 14.00
C GLY A 137 -39.96 -2.50 14.88
N SER A 138 -39.66 -2.48 16.19
CA SER A 138 -40.35 -3.32 17.15
C SER A 138 -41.70 -2.68 17.48
N GLU A 139 -42.71 -2.99 16.68
CA GLU A 139 -44.09 -2.91 17.14
C GLU A 139 -44.26 -3.87 18.33
N TYR A 140 -44.31 -3.31 19.53
CA TYR A 140 -44.97 -3.88 20.70
C TYR A 140 -46.21 -3.01 21.03
N PRO A 141 -47.25 -3.58 21.62
CA PRO A 141 -48.63 -3.52 21.13
C PRO A 141 -49.42 -2.31 21.64
N ALA A 142 -50.52 -1.99 20.95
CA ALA A 142 -51.60 -1.17 21.52
C ALA A 142 -52.95 -1.88 21.34
N SER A 143 -53.57 -2.18 22.49
CA SER A 143 -54.93 -2.69 22.78
C SER A 143 -55.39 -4.01 22.18
#